data_AF-A0A370KUZ2-F1
#
_entry.id   AF-A0A370KUZ2-F1
#
_cell.length_a   1.000
_cell.length_b   1.000
_cell.length_c   1.000
_cell.angle_alpha   90.00
_cell.angle_beta   90.00
_cell.angle_gamma   90.00
#
_symmetry.space_group_name_H-M   'P 1'
#
loop_
_entity.id
_entity.type
_entity.pdbx_description
1 polymer ?
#
loop_
_entity_poly.entity_id
_entity_poly.type
_entity_poly.pdbx_seq_one_letter_code
_entity_poly.pdbx_strand_id
1 'polypeptide(L)' 'MVRKIISLVLGTVLVFAGIYGLLYLLLFTVDPVRTLYFLVPIGLFAVGIAILWEDLTALIRRH' A
#
# COMPACT_ATOMS: atom_id res chain seq x y z
N MET A 1 1.44 22.22 -1.90
CA MET A 1 0.10 21.71 -1.57
C MET A 1 -0.27 20.52 -2.46
N VAL A 2 -0.46 20.72 -3.78
CA VAL A 2 -0.92 19.67 -4.72
C VAL A 2 -0.07 18.39 -4.68
N ARG A 3 1.26 18.49 -4.77
CA ARG A 3 2.16 17.32 -4.70
C ARG A 3 1.97 16.47 -3.43
N LYS A 4 1.73 17.11 -2.29
CA LYS A 4 1.55 16.41 -1.00
C LYS A 4 0.20 15.70 -0.94
N ILE A 5 -0.86 16.32 -1.49
CA ILE A 5 -2.19 15.68 -1.61
C ILE A 5 -2.11 14.45 -2.51
N ILE A 6 -1.44 14.56 -3.67
CA ILE A 6 -1.26 13.44 -4.60
C ILE A 6 -0.54 12.29 -3.92
N SER A 7 0.56 12.57 -3.20
CA SER A 7 1.33 11.57 -2.47
C SER A 7 0.50 10.86 -1.40
N LEU A 8 -0.27 11.62 -0.61
CA LEU A 8 -1.17 11.10 0.41
C LEU A 8 -2.26 10.19 -0.18
N VAL A 9 -2.90 10.63 -1.26
CA VAL A 9 -3.93 9.85 -1.97
C VAL A 9 -3.31 8.58 -2.56
N LEU A 10 -2.18 8.69 -3.24
CA LEU A 10 -1.48 7.56 -3.84
C LEU A 10 -1.08 6.53 -2.79
N GLY A 11 -0.42 6.95 -1.72
CA GLY A 11 0.00 6.06 -0.63
C GLY A 11 -1.20 5.36 0.01
N THR A 12 -2.28 6.09 0.24
CA THR A 12 -3.52 5.52 0.80
C THR A 12 -4.13 4.48 -0.12
N VAL A 13 -4.28 4.79 -1.41
CA VAL A 13 -4.82 3.86 -2.42
C VAL A 13 -3.97 2.59 -2.51
N LEU A 14 -2.64 2.72 -2.49
CA LEU A 14 -1.73 1.58 -2.56
C LEU A 14 -1.81 0.68 -1.32
N VAL A 15 -1.94 1.27 -0.12
CA VAL A 15 -2.16 0.50 1.12
C VAL A 15 -3.46 -0.28 1.03
N PHE A 16 -4.58 0.36 0.67
CA PHE A 16 -5.87 -0.31 0.58
C PHE A 16 -5.89 -1.36 -0.54
N ALA A 17 -5.29 -1.09 -1.69
CA ALA A 17 -5.18 -2.05 -2.78
C ALA A 17 -4.32 -3.26 -2.39
N GLY A 18 -3.21 -3.04 -1.68
CA GLY A 18 -2.35 -4.11 -1.16
C GLY A 18 -3.08 -4.98 -0.13
N ILE A 19 -3.78 -4.37 0.84
CA ILE A 19 -4.59 -5.10 1.82
C ILE A 19 -5.68 -5.90 1.11
N TYR A 20 -6.43 -5.26 0.21
CA TYR A 20 -7.52 -5.90 -0.51
C TYR A 20 -7.03 -7.09 -1.35
N GLY A 21 -5.94 -6.91 -2.10
CA GLY A 21 -5.34 -7.99 -2.89
C GLY A 21 -4.82 -9.14 -2.04
N LEU A 22 -4.21 -8.86 -0.88
CA LEU A 22 -3.78 -9.89 0.05
C LEU A 22 -4.97 -10.66 0.63
N LEU A 23 -6.00 -9.96 1.12
CA LEU A 23 -7.20 -10.59 1.66
C LEU A 23 -7.93 -11.41 0.61
N TYR A 24 -7.97 -10.93 -0.64
CA TYR A 24 -8.57 -11.68 -1.74
C TYR A 24 -7.85 -13.02 -1.99
N LEU A 25 -6.52 -13.00 -2.06
CA LEU A 25 -5.70 -14.21 -2.25
C LEU A 25 -5.68 -15.13 -1.02
N LEU A 26 -6.02 -14.64 0.17
CA LEU A 26 -6.08 -15.48 1.38
C LEU A 26 -7.46 -16.11 1.57
N LEU A 27 -8.53 -15.40 1.23
CA LEU A 27 -9.89 -15.76 1.62
C LEU A 27 -10.76 -16.28 0.46
N PHE A 28 -10.42 -15.96 -0.79
CA PHE A 28 -11.30 -16.21 -1.94
C PHE A 28 -10.70 -17.05 -3.07
N THR A 29 -9.40 -17.35 -3.04
CA THR A 29 -8.80 -18.24 -4.04
C THR A 29 -9.04 -19.70 -3.68
N VAL A 30 -9.71 -20.40 -4.60
CA VAL A 30 -10.09 -21.81 -4.47
C VAL A 30 -8.93 -22.73 -4.81
N ASP A 31 -8.11 -22.33 -5.78
CA ASP A 31 -6.93 -23.08 -6.23
C ASP A 31 -5.65 -22.60 -5.53
N PRO A 32 -4.65 -23.48 -5.37
CA PRO A 32 -3.37 -23.12 -4.78
C PRO A 32 -2.66 -22.05 -5.62
N VAL A 33 -2.65 -20.83 -5.09
CA VAL A 33 -1.97 -19.68 -5.67
C VAL A 33 -0.47 -19.80 -5.42
N ARG A 34 0.35 -19.62 -6.47
CA ARG A 34 1.81 -19.57 -6.28
C ARG A 34 2.19 -18.42 -5.37
N THR A 35 3.11 -18.66 -4.44
CA THR A 35 3.61 -17.66 -3.48
C THR A 35 4.06 -16.35 -4.16
N LEU A 36 4.56 -16.43 -5.40
CA LEU A 36 4.93 -15.25 -6.20
C LEU A 36 3.79 -14.25 -6.41
N TYR A 37 2.52 -14.69 -6.48
CA TYR A 37 1.39 -13.78 -6.61
C TYR A 37 1.12 -12.95 -5.36
N PHE A 38 1.53 -13.42 -4.18
CA PHE A 38 1.43 -12.66 -2.94
C PHE A 38 2.43 -11.50 -2.89
N LEU A 39 3.53 -11.56 -3.66
CA LEU A 39 4.52 -10.48 -3.73
C LEU A 39 3.91 -9.19 -4.29
N VAL A 40 2.92 -9.29 -5.18
CA VAL A 40 2.28 -8.13 -5.80
C VAL A 40 1.52 -7.29 -4.76
N PRO A 41 0.52 -7.83 -4.04
CA PRO A 41 -0.20 -7.03 -3.04
C PRO A 41 0.67 -6.68 -1.82
N ILE A 42 1.65 -7.52 -1.43
CA ILE A 42 2.64 -7.17 -0.40
C ILE A 42 3.49 -5.97 -0.86
N GLY A 43 3.95 -5.97 -2.10
CA GLY A 43 4.73 -4.88 -2.68
C GLY A 43 3.94 -3.58 -2.73
N LEU A 44 2.68 -3.63 -3.19
CA LEU A 44 1.78 -2.47 -3.20
C LEU A 44 1.59 -1.90 -1.79
N PHE A 45 1.35 -2.78 -0.81
CA PHE A 45 1.19 -2.38 0.59
C PHE A 45 2.46 -1.72 1.14
N ALA A 46 3.62 -2.33 0.93
CA ALA A 46 4.90 -1.81 1.41
C ALA A 46 5.25 -0.45 0.78
N VAL A 47 5.03 -0.29 -0.53
CA VAL A 47 5.24 0.99 -1.24
C VAL A 47 4.25 2.04 -0.72
N GLY A 48 2.99 1.67 -0.52
CA GLY A 48 1.98 2.57 0.04
C GLY A 48 2.37 3.09 1.43
N ILE A 49 2.83 2.20 2.32
CA ILE A 49 3.34 2.58 3.65
C ILE A 49 4.56 3.50 3.52
N ALA A 50 5.52 3.18 2.66
CA ALA A 50 6.72 4.00 2.50
C ALA A 50 6.40 5.44 2.11
N ILE A 51 5.48 5.63 1.14
CA ILE A 51 5.03 6.95 0.70
C ILE A 51 4.36 7.71 1.85
N LEU A 52 3.42 7.07 2.56
CA LEU A 52 2.72 7.71 3.68
C LEU A 52 3.69 8.04 4.84
N TRP A 53 4.68 7.19 5.08
CA TRP A 53 5.69 7.38 6.11
C TRP A 53 6.57 8.60 5.82
N GLU A 54 6.99 8.79 4.58
CA GLU A 54 7.72 9.99 4.15
C GLU A 54 6.88 11.26 4.36
N ASP A 55 5.61 11.22 3.96
CA ASP A 55 4.69 12.35 4.11
C ASP A 55 4.42 12.72 5.57
N LEU A 56 4.27 11.71 6.44
CA LEU A 56 4.07 11.86 7.88
C LEU A 56 5.34 12.41 8.55
N THR A 57 6.50 11.83 8.25
CA THR A 57 7.79 12.29 8.81
C THR A 57 8.07 13.73 8.40
N ALA A 58 7.76 14.09 7.16
CA ALA A 58 7.87 15.47 6.67
C ALA A 58 6.86 16.43 7.32
N LEU A 59 5.73 15.94 7.84
CA LEU A 59 4.78 16.74 8.61
C LEU A 59 5.31 16.97 10.03
N ILE A 60 5.78 15.91 10.69
CA ILE A 60 6.31 15.93 12.06
C ILE A 60 7.52 16.87 12.15
N ARG A 61 8.48 16.81 11.21
CA ARG A 61 9.65 17.71 11.20
C ARG A 61 9.35 19.20 11.03
N ARG A 62 8.11 19.56 10.67
CA ARG A 62 7.69 20.95 10.47
C ARG A 62 7.02 21.55 11.72
N HIS A 63 6.74 20.75 12.75
CA HIS A 63 6.25 21.17 14.06
C HIS A 63 7.33 20.89 15.11
#